data_AF-A0A4D6WRJ8-F1
#
_entry.id   AF-A0A4D6WRJ8-F1
#
_cell.length_a   1.000
_cell.length_b   1.000
_cell.length_c   1.000
_cell.angle_alpha   90.00
_cell.angle_beta   90.00
_cell.angle_gamma   90.00
#
_symmetry.space_group_name_H-M   'P 1'
#
loop_
_entity.id
_entity.type
_entity.pdbx_description
1 polymer ?
#
loop_
_entity_poly.entity_id
_entity_poly.type
_entity_poly.pdbx_seq_one_letter_code
_entity_poly.pdbx_strand_id
1 'polypeptide(L)' 'MNEIKNIDDNSIKNQINKLKKQLILIEIKKATRQDIKPHIIKQIKNKISQLLTLSKNN' A
#
# COMPACT_ATOMS: atom_id res chain seq x y z
N MET A 1 -11.40 22.58 -11.72
CA MET A 1 -10.86 23.45 -10.65
C MET A 1 -10.31 22.52 -9.56
N ASN A 2 -9.10 22.79 -9.05
CA ASN A 2 -8.16 21.82 -8.46
C ASN A 2 -8.47 21.39 -7.00
N GLU A 3 -9.23 20.31 -6.78
CA GLU A 3 -9.53 19.82 -5.42
C GLU A 3 -8.62 18.70 -4.89
N ILE A 4 -7.60 18.27 -5.64
CA ILE A 4 -6.82 17.06 -5.29
C ILE A 4 -5.43 17.41 -4.69
N LYS A 5 -5.09 18.69 -4.56
CA LYS A 5 -3.70 19.11 -4.28
C LYS A 5 -3.29 19.17 -2.80
N ASN A 6 -4.16 18.72 -1.89
CA ASN A 6 -3.88 18.63 -0.45
C ASN A 6 -4.20 17.24 0.10
N ILE A 7 -3.84 16.17 -0.61
CA ILE A 7 -3.63 14.91 0.09
C ILE A 7 -2.38 15.13 0.92
N ASP A 8 -2.60 15.49 2.19
CA ASP A 8 -1.57 15.69 3.20
C ASP A 8 -0.55 14.56 3.12
N ASP A 9 0.74 14.88 2.91
CA ASP A 9 1.79 13.88 2.70
C ASP A 9 1.85 12.87 3.85
N ASN A 10 1.42 13.30 5.04
CA ASN A 10 1.23 12.45 6.21
C ASN A 10 0.18 11.36 5.98
N SER A 11 -0.94 11.68 5.31
CA SER A 11 -1.96 10.70 4.90
C SER A 11 -1.39 9.66 3.94
N ILE A 12 -0.59 10.09 2.95
CA ILE A 12 0.06 9.18 1.99
C ILE A 12 1.02 8.23 2.73
N LYS A 13 1.88 8.78 3.60
CA LYS A 13 2.81 7.99 4.43
C LYS A 13 2.07 7.01 5.33
N ASN A 14 0.97 7.43 5.96
CA ASN A 14 0.13 6.57 6.79
C ASN A 14 -0.50 5.42 5.99
N GLN A 15 -0.97 5.69 4.77
CA GLN A 15 -1.49 4.65 3.88
C GLN A 15 -0.40 3.67 3.43
N ILE A 16 0.79 4.15 3.09
CA ILE A 16 1.95 3.31 2.77
C ILE A 16 2.29 2.40 3.95
N ASN A 17 2.34 2.93 5.17
CA ASN A 17 2.62 2.16 6.37
C ASN A 17 1.55 1.09 6.63
N LYS A 18 0.27 1.40 6.41
CA LYS A 18 -0.83 0.44 6.51
C LYS A 18 -0.67 -0.70 5.51
N LEU A 19 -0.37 -0.39 4.24
CA LEU A 19 -0.18 -1.40 3.20
C LEU A 19 1.04 -2.29 3.45
N LYS A 20 2.14 -1.72 3.96
CA LYS A 20 3.32 -2.50 4.37
C LYS A 20 2.99 -3.47 5.50
N LYS A 21 2.23 -3.05 6.52
CA LYS A 21 1.75 -3.93 7.60
C LYS A 21 0.89 -5.07 7.05
N GLN A 22 0.01 -4.79 6.09
CA GLN A 22 -0.79 -5.82 5.43
C GLN A 22 0.07 -6.84 4.68
N LEU A 23 1.14 -6.39 4.01
CA LEU A 23 2.06 -7.28 3.31
C LEU A 23 2.75 -8.23 4.29
N ILE A 24 3.21 -7.73 5.45
CA ILE A 24 3.81 -8.55 6.51
C ILE A 24 2.82 -9.61 6.98
N LEU A 25 1.56 -9.22 7.24
CA LEU A 25 0.53 -10.19 7.65
C LEU A 25 0.33 -11.28 6.59
N ILE A 26 0.37 -10.95 5.29
CA ILE A 26 0.25 -11.95 4.23
C ILE A 26 1.46 -12.88 4.18
N GLU A 27 2.68 -12.37 4.39
CA GLU A 27 3.89 -13.22 4.47
C GLU A 27 3.83 -14.16 5.69
N ILE A 28 3.32 -13.70 6.83
CA ILE A 28 3.06 -14.56 8.00
C ILE A 28 2.06 -15.68 7.63
N LYS A 29 0.93 -15.32 6.99
CA LYS A 29 -0.07 -16.31 6.54
C LYS A 29 0.53 -17.34 5.59
N LYS A 30 1.35 -16.88 4.64
CA LYS A 30 2.09 -17.72 3.70
C LYS A 30 3.03 -18.69 4.43
N ALA A 31 3.80 -18.20 5.40
CA ALA A 31 4.69 -19.02 6.21
C ALA A 31 3.93 -20.08 7.01
N THR A 32 2.75 -19.72 7.53
CA THR A 32 1.85 -20.66 8.23
C THR A 32 1.05 -21.57 7.30
N ARG A 33 1.31 -21.56 5.98
CA ARG A 33 0.58 -22.33 4.95
C ARG A 33 -0.94 -22.13 4.97
N GLN A 34 -1.40 -20.95 5.38
CA GLN A 34 -2.80 -20.58 5.28
C GLN A 34 -3.17 -20.23 3.84
N ASP A 35 -4.45 -20.38 3.50
CA ASP A 35 -4.96 -19.97 2.20
C ASP A 35 -4.78 -18.47 1.99
N ILE A 36 -3.99 -18.12 0.96
CA ILE A 36 -3.73 -16.75 0.56
C ILE A 36 -4.13 -16.55 -0.90
N LYS A 37 -4.62 -15.34 -1.20
CA LYS A 37 -4.99 -14.93 -2.55
C LYS A 37 -3.80 -14.20 -3.20
N PRO A 38 -3.11 -14.77 -4.22
CA PRO A 38 -1.92 -14.16 -4.79
C PRO A 38 -2.17 -12.79 -5.44
N HIS A 39 -3.37 -12.58 -6.00
CA HIS A 39 -3.74 -11.31 -6.62
C HIS A 39 -3.77 -10.14 -5.62
N ILE A 40 -4.07 -10.41 -4.34
CA ILE A 40 -4.07 -9.38 -3.29
C ILE A 40 -2.66 -8.85 -3.04
N ILE A 41 -1.64 -9.73 -3.07
CA ILE A 41 -0.23 -9.32 -2.95
C ILE A 41 0.14 -8.38 -4.09
N LYS A 42 -0.24 -8.73 -5.33
CA LYS A 42 0.02 -7.89 -6.53
C LYS A 42 -0.66 -6.52 -6.40
N GLN A 43 -1.94 -6.50 -6.01
CA GLN A 43 -2.70 -5.25 -5.84
C GLN A 43 -2.08 -4.34 -4.77
N ILE A 44 -1.69 -4.90 -3.62
CA ILE A 44 -1.06 -4.14 -2.53
C ILE A 44 0.28 -3.55 -2.98
N LYS A 45 1.13 -4.33 -3.65
CA LYS A 45 2.41 -3.85 -4.19
C LYS A 45 2.22 -2.71 -5.21
N ASN A 46 1.26 -2.88 -6.13
CA ASN A 46 0.93 -1.86 -7.11
C ASN A 46 0.44 -0.56 -6.44
N LYS A 47 -0.42 -0.69 -5.42
CA LYS A 47 -0.94 0.47 -4.69
C LYS A 47 0.15 1.21 -3.91
N ILE A 48 1.10 0.50 -3.31
CA ILE A 48 2.28 1.11 -2.68
C ILE A 48 3.08 1.90 -3.73
N SER A 49 3.33 1.31 -4.90
CA SER A 49 4.06 1.99 -5.99
C SER A 49 3.36 3.28 -6.45
N GLN A 50 2.04 3.24 -6.66
CA GLN A 50 1.24 4.42 -7.00
C GLN A 50 1.35 5.52 -5.94
N LEU A 51 1.23 5.17 -4.66
CA LEU A 51 1.34 6.12 -3.56
C LEU A 51 2.75 6.73 -3.43
N LEU A 52 3.80 5.94 -3.70
CA LEU A 52 5.17 6.44 -3.72
C LEU A 52 5.40 7.41 -4.89
N THR A 53 4.84 7.11 -6.07
CA THR A 53 4.90 8.03 -7.22
C THR A 53 4.19 9.34 -6.93
N LEU A 54 3.01 9.29 -6.30
CA LEU A 54 2.27 10.49 -5.88
C LEU A 54 3.08 11.29 -4.85
N SER A 55 3.67 10.64 -3.85
CA SER A 55 4.52 11.30 -2.85
C SER A 55 5.79 11.93 -3.42
N LYS A 56 6.29 11.46 -4.57
CA LYS A 56 7.49 12.01 -5.22
C LYS A 56 7.18 13.19 -6.15
N ASN A 57 5.96 13.21 -6.70
CA ASN A 57 5.52 14.23 -7.66
C ASN A 57 4.79 15.41 -7.02
N ASN A 58 4.40 15.29 -5.73
CA ASN A 58 3.96 16.39 -4.88
C ASN A 58 5.16 17.18 -4.35
#